data_AF-A0AA39QCZ6-F1
#
_entry.id   AF-A0AA39QCZ6-F1
#
_cell.length_a   1.000
_cell.length_b   1.000
_cell.length_c   1.000
_cell.angle_alpha   90.00
_cell.angle_beta   90.00
_cell.angle_gamma   90.00
#
_symmetry.space_group_name_H-M   'P 1'
#
loop_
_entity.id
_entity.type
_entity.pdbx_description
1 polymer ?
#
loop_
_entity_poly.entity_id
_entity_poly.type
_entity_poly.pdbx_seq_one_letter_code
_entity_poly.pdbx_strand_id
1 'polypeptide(L)'
;MYADPTRRFMFGTMIENTTTRFWFFSRAIVLVSEPFNFIKDYTHLIHYVLSLSFATAEELGYDMSVTRVAYPLTTNSSKHAIQYDYQIGSDTYRTVECLSSFRASGLLSRATRVWTVCQINDKKHRRCALKDVWVPSSAQTELEIQLEIFKSIEENHPEIDREYRKKYFMEILECEVVRTSDNHDDDMPVFVREQLEIITYLPLYTQETANVS
;
A
#
# COMPACT_ATOMS: atom_id res chain seq x y z
N MET A 1 4.20 -7.26 -8.06
CA MET A 1 4.07 -7.22 -6.59
C MET A 1 5.28 -6.51 -6.04
N TYR A 2 6.50 -7.03 -6.33
CA TYR A 2 7.81 -6.40 -6.11
C TYR A 2 7.77 -5.14 -5.23
N ALA A 3 7.90 -3.95 -5.80
CA ALA A 3 7.92 -2.69 -5.05
C ALA A 3 6.64 -1.85 -5.21
N ASP A 4 5.54 -2.43 -5.70
CA ASP A 4 4.26 -1.70 -5.83
C ASP A 4 3.51 -1.72 -4.48
N PRO A 5 3.28 -0.56 -3.83
CA PRO A 5 2.54 -0.49 -2.57
C PRO A 5 1.04 -0.74 -2.75
N THR A 6 0.51 -0.63 -3.97
CA THR A 6 -0.92 -0.86 -4.24
C THR A 6 -1.31 -2.34 -4.28
N ARG A 7 -0.36 -3.26 -4.03
CA ARG A 7 -0.54 -4.71 -4.25
C ARG A 7 -0.46 -5.51 -2.96
N ARG A 8 -1.58 -6.15 -2.61
CA ARG A 8 -1.71 -7.11 -1.51
C ARG A 8 -1.39 -8.54 -1.91
N PHE A 9 -1.76 -8.91 -3.13
CA PHE A 9 -1.39 -10.17 -3.78
C PHE A 9 -1.41 -10.01 -5.30
N MET A 10 -0.97 -11.04 -6.03
CA MET A 10 -1.08 -11.11 -7.49
C MET A 10 -1.24 -12.54 -7.97
N PHE A 11 -1.85 -12.69 -9.14
CA PHE A 11 -1.85 -13.93 -9.90
C PHE A 11 -0.79 -13.93 -11.00
N GLY A 12 -0.33 -15.11 -11.39
CA GLY A 12 0.61 -15.29 -12.49
C GLY A 12 0.38 -16.60 -13.22
N THR A 13 0.87 -16.66 -14.46
CA THR A 13 0.79 -17.86 -15.28
C THR A 13 2.17 -18.16 -15.85
N MET A 14 2.58 -19.42 -15.75
CA MET A 14 3.79 -19.93 -16.38
C MET A 14 3.38 -20.92 -17.47
N ILE A 15 3.90 -20.74 -18.68
CA ILE A 15 3.69 -21.66 -19.80
C ILE A 15 5.06 -22.09 -20.31
N GLU A 16 5.30 -23.40 -20.28
CA GLU A 16 6.48 -24.03 -20.85
C GLU A 16 6.02 -25.07 -21.87
N ASN A 17 6.24 -24.77 -23.16
CA ASN A 17 5.65 -25.51 -24.27
C ASN A 17 4.12 -25.59 -24.17
N THR A 18 3.57 -26.73 -23.71
CA THR A 18 2.13 -26.91 -23.48
C THR A 18 1.76 -27.04 -22.00
N THR A 19 2.76 -27.15 -21.13
CA THR A 19 2.59 -27.30 -19.69
C THR A 19 2.35 -25.92 -19.08
N THR A 20 1.23 -25.75 -18.41
CA THR A 20 0.82 -24.49 -17.76
C THR A 20 0.69 -24.69 -16.26
N ARG A 21 1.08 -23.66 -15.50
CA ARG A 21 0.82 -23.55 -14.05
C ARG A 21 0.28 -22.16 -13.74
N PHE A 22 -0.70 -22.11 -12.85
CA PHE A 22 -1.16 -20.87 -12.24
C PHE A 22 -0.42 -20.64 -10.92
N TRP A 23 -0.18 -19.37 -10.63
CA TRP A 23 0.54 -18.91 -9.47
C TRP A 23 -0.30 -17.89 -8.73
N PHE A 24 -0.27 -17.97 -7.41
CA PHE A 24 -0.76 -16.93 -6.52
C PHE A 24 0.38 -16.49 -5.62
N PHE A 25 0.61 -15.19 -5.57
CA PHE A 25 1.67 -14.55 -4.79
C PHE A 25 1.05 -13.58 -3.79
N SER A 26 1.26 -13.81 -2.50
CA SER A 26 1.05 -12.81 -1.46
C SER A 26 2.36 -12.57 -0.70
N ARG A 27 2.39 -11.59 0.21
CA ARG A 27 3.58 -11.36 1.04
C ARG A 27 3.82 -12.46 2.08
N ALA A 28 2.82 -13.30 2.34
CA ALA A 28 2.85 -14.37 3.33
C ALA A 28 3.05 -15.77 2.72
N ILE A 29 2.46 -16.01 1.54
CA ILE A 29 2.44 -17.33 0.90
C ILE A 29 2.52 -17.24 -0.63
N VAL A 30 3.14 -18.25 -1.22
CA VAL A 30 3.11 -18.53 -2.66
C VAL A 30 2.43 -19.87 -2.88
N LEU A 31 1.41 -19.90 -3.73
CA LEU A 31 0.71 -21.12 -4.12
C LEU A 31 0.89 -21.34 -5.62
N VAL A 32 1.02 -22.61 -6.02
CA VAL A 32 1.21 -23.02 -7.40
C VAL A 32 0.26 -24.17 -7.70
N SER A 33 -0.44 -24.10 -8.84
CA SER A 33 -1.27 -25.21 -9.29
C SER A 33 -0.42 -26.41 -9.71
N GLU A 34 -1.04 -27.59 -9.71
CA GLU A 34 -0.50 -28.71 -10.48
C GLU A 34 -0.37 -28.31 -11.96
N PRO A 35 0.65 -28.83 -12.67
CA PRO A 35 0.83 -28.57 -14.09
C PRO A 35 -0.30 -29.22 -14.91
N PHE A 36 -0.79 -28.52 -15.93
CA PHE A 36 -1.79 -29.05 -16.88
C PHE A 36 -1.42 -28.72 -18.33
N ASN A 37 -1.98 -29.45 -19.29
CA ASN A 37 -1.74 -29.17 -20.71
C ASN A 37 -2.80 -28.19 -21.23
N PHE A 38 -2.44 -26.95 -21.57
CA PHE A 38 -3.47 -25.96 -21.95
C PHE A 38 -4.16 -26.25 -23.29
N ILE A 39 -3.61 -27.15 -24.13
CA ILE A 39 -4.27 -27.55 -25.38
C ILE A 39 -5.32 -28.62 -25.11
N LYS A 40 -5.05 -29.57 -24.20
CA LYS A 40 -5.99 -30.65 -23.85
C LYS A 40 -7.01 -30.22 -22.82
N ASP A 41 -6.57 -29.48 -21.81
CA ASP A 41 -7.34 -29.08 -20.65
C ASP A 41 -7.62 -27.56 -20.66
N TYR A 42 -7.91 -27.03 -21.86
CA TYR A 42 -8.04 -25.59 -22.14
C TYR A 42 -9.09 -24.88 -21.27
N THR A 43 -10.09 -25.59 -20.77
CA THR A 43 -11.14 -25.04 -19.90
C THR A 43 -10.57 -24.36 -18.65
N HIS A 44 -9.48 -24.89 -18.06
CA HIS A 44 -8.83 -24.25 -16.92
C HIS A 44 -8.29 -22.87 -17.26
N LEU A 45 -7.68 -22.73 -18.45
CA LEU A 45 -7.15 -21.45 -18.92
C LEU A 45 -8.26 -20.47 -19.26
N ILE A 46 -9.34 -20.94 -19.90
CA ILE A 46 -10.51 -20.10 -20.18
C ILE A 46 -11.12 -19.58 -18.88
N HIS A 47 -11.40 -20.45 -17.92
CA HIS A 47 -11.94 -20.05 -16.62
C HIS A 47 -11.03 -19.05 -15.92
N TYR A 48 -9.72 -19.31 -15.88
CA TYR A 48 -8.77 -18.40 -15.26
C TYR A 48 -8.77 -17.01 -15.92
N VAL A 49 -8.74 -16.93 -17.26
CA VAL A 49 -8.79 -15.64 -17.98
C VAL A 49 -10.12 -14.92 -17.72
N LEU A 50 -11.24 -15.64 -17.73
CA LEU A 50 -12.55 -15.05 -17.43
C LEU A 50 -12.59 -14.53 -15.99
N SER A 51 -12.17 -15.32 -15.01
CA SER A 51 -12.09 -14.90 -13.61
C SER A 51 -11.27 -13.62 -13.45
N LEU A 52 -10.09 -13.53 -14.07
CA LEU A 52 -9.27 -12.31 -14.01
C LEU A 52 -9.89 -11.12 -14.76
N SER A 53 -10.65 -11.36 -15.83
CA SER A 53 -11.24 -10.29 -16.65
C SER A 53 -12.47 -9.66 -15.99
N PHE A 54 -13.19 -10.44 -15.18
CA PHE A 54 -14.40 -10.00 -14.47
C PHE A 54 -14.16 -9.70 -12.98
N ALA A 55 -12.98 -9.99 -12.45
CA ALA A 55 -12.63 -9.68 -11.07
C ALA A 55 -12.54 -8.16 -10.83
N THR A 56 -12.99 -7.74 -9.67
CA THR A 56 -12.80 -6.38 -9.15
C THR A 56 -11.31 -6.08 -8.91
N ALA A 57 -10.97 -4.80 -8.74
CA ALA A 57 -9.62 -4.42 -8.36
C ALA A 57 -9.20 -5.09 -7.03
N GLU A 58 -10.10 -5.16 -6.06
CA GLU A 58 -9.85 -5.80 -4.77
C GLU A 58 -9.56 -7.30 -4.93
N GLU A 59 -10.35 -8.02 -5.72
CA GLU A 59 -10.17 -9.44 -6.03
C GLU A 59 -8.90 -9.72 -6.85
N LEU A 60 -8.45 -8.75 -7.66
CA LEU A 60 -7.15 -8.79 -8.34
C LEU A 60 -5.97 -8.45 -7.41
N GLY A 61 -6.24 -8.21 -6.13
CA GLY A 61 -5.25 -7.97 -5.09
C GLY A 61 -4.75 -6.54 -5.01
N TYR A 62 -5.52 -5.56 -5.52
CA TYR A 62 -5.26 -4.16 -5.23
C TYR A 62 -5.65 -3.81 -3.78
N ASP A 63 -4.89 -2.90 -3.19
CA ASP A 63 -5.22 -2.26 -1.93
C ASP A 63 -6.08 -1.01 -2.21
N MET A 64 -7.34 -1.05 -1.80
CA MET A 64 -8.27 0.06 -2.05
C MET A 64 -8.00 1.28 -1.16
N SER A 65 -7.17 1.13 -0.12
CA SER A 65 -6.70 2.26 0.69
C SER A 65 -5.51 3.01 0.07
N VAL A 66 -4.94 2.50 -1.03
CA VAL A 66 -3.74 3.09 -1.65
C VAL A 66 -3.97 3.36 -3.14
N THR A 67 -4.06 4.63 -3.50
CA THR A 67 -4.24 5.06 -4.90
C THR A 67 -2.92 5.52 -5.50
N ARG A 68 -2.59 5.03 -6.71
CA ARG A 68 -1.42 5.49 -7.46
C ARG A 68 -1.75 6.77 -8.22
N VAL A 69 -0.96 7.82 -8.00
CA VAL A 69 -1.13 9.13 -8.63
C VAL A 69 0.06 9.42 -9.55
N ALA A 70 -0.23 9.93 -10.75
CA ALA A 70 0.80 10.37 -11.69
C ALA A 70 0.86 11.89 -11.72
N TYR A 71 2.03 12.43 -11.39
CA TYR A 71 2.24 13.87 -11.31
C TYR A 71 3.15 14.36 -12.45
N PRO A 72 2.74 15.30 -13.30
CA PRO A 72 3.58 15.84 -14.37
C PRO A 72 4.75 16.70 -13.84
N LEU A 73 6.00 16.36 -14.18
CA LEU A 73 7.18 17.06 -13.62
C LEU A 73 7.34 18.54 -14.05
N THR A 74 6.64 18.97 -15.09
CA THR A 74 6.51 20.39 -15.49
C THR A 74 5.19 20.58 -16.23
N THR A 75 4.70 21.82 -16.30
CA THR A 75 3.64 22.23 -17.24
C THR A 75 4.12 21.90 -18.66
N ASN A 76 3.54 20.88 -19.30
CA ASN A 76 3.87 20.31 -20.62
C ASN A 76 4.96 19.20 -20.68
N SER A 77 5.33 18.60 -19.55
CA SER A 77 6.21 17.41 -19.57
C SER A 77 5.41 16.12 -19.82
N SER A 78 5.89 15.26 -20.72
CA SER A 78 5.44 13.86 -20.84
C SER A 78 5.96 12.97 -19.69
N LYS A 79 6.95 13.45 -18.93
CA LYS A 79 7.50 12.76 -17.76
C LYS A 79 6.65 13.05 -16.53
N HIS A 80 6.29 11.99 -15.83
CA HIS A 80 5.51 12.02 -14.61
C HIS A 80 6.29 11.37 -13.46
N ALA A 81 6.21 11.95 -12.28
CA ALA A 81 6.58 11.28 -11.03
C ALA A 81 5.39 10.45 -10.55
N ILE A 82 5.67 9.26 -10.02
CA ILE A 82 4.65 8.42 -9.40
C ILE A 82 4.64 8.70 -7.91
N GLN A 83 3.47 9.05 -7.39
CA GLN A 83 3.19 9.18 -5.97
C GLN A 83 2.04 8.25 -5.60
N TYR A 84 1.80 8.08 -4.30
CA TYR A 84 0.74 7.26 -3.77
C TYR A 84 -0.02 8.05 -2.71
N ASP A 85 -1.34 7.94 -2.76
CA ASP A 85 -2.25 8.47 -1.77
C ASP A 85 -2.70 7.33 -0.88
N TYR A 86 -2.40 7.44 0.42
CA TYR A 86 -2.85 6.52 1.45
C TYR A 86 -4.04 7.14 2.16
N GLN A 87 -5.16 6.43 2.17
CA GLN A 87 -6.29 6.74 3.01
C GLN A 87 -6.08 6.07 4.38
N ILE A 88 -6.04 6.88 5.44
CA ILE A 88 -5.91 6.42 6.82
C ILE A 88 -6.99 7.15 7.63
N GLY A 89 -7.94 6.39 8.17
CA GLY A 89 -9.15 6.95 8.79
C GLY A 89 -9.92 7.83 7.80
N SER A 90 -10.16 9.09 8.17
CA SER A 90 -10.83 10.08 7.32
C SER A 90 -9.89 10.92 6.45
N ASP A 91 -8.57 10.73 6.60
CA ASP A 91 -7.57 11.58 5.99
C ASP A 91 -6.83 10.89 4.84
N THR A 92 -6.35 11.71 3.89
CA THR A 92 -5.54 11.24 2.77
C THR A 92 -4.15 11.85 2.82
N TYR A 93 -3.15 10.97 2.78
CA TYR A 93 -1.74 11.31 2.85
C TYR A 93 -1.03 10.95 1.55
N ARG A 94 -0.40 11.94 0.91
CA ARG A 94 0.35 11.76 -0.33
C ARG A 94 1.83 11.56 -0.05
N THR A 95 2.44 10.55 -0.68
CA THR A 95 3.88 10.30 -0.58
C THR A 95 4.69 11.39 -1.26
N VAL A 96 5.75 11.84 -0.58
CA VAL A 96 6.74 12.79 -1.10
C VAL A 96 8.03 12.06 -1.48
N GLU A 97 8.59 11.31 -0.55
CA GLU A 97 9.86 10.59 -0.73
C GLU A 97 9.85 9.27 0.05
N CYS A 98 10.61 8.30 -0.44
CA CYS A 98 10.84 7.04 0.25
C CYS A 98 11.95 7.22 1.28
N LEU A 99 11.64 7.15 2.57
CA LEU A 99 12.63 7.13 3.66
C LEU A 99 13.27 5.74 3.78
N SER A 100 12.48 4.68 3.61
CA SER A 100 12.96 3.31 3.63
C SER A 100 12.04 2.40 2.82
N SER A 101 12.62 1.48 2.06
CA SER A 101 11.90 0.43 1.33
C SER A 101 12.42 -0.97 1.71
N PHE A 102 12.80 -1.12 2.97
CA PHE A 102 13.45 -2.33 3.47
C PHE A 102 12.59 -3.58 3.23
N ARG A 103 13.11 -4.50 2.40
CA ARG A 103 12.42 -5.74 1.96
C ARG A 103 11.11 -5.50 1.20
N ALA A 104 10.83 -4.27 0.77
CA ALA A 104 9.66 -3.96 -0.03
C ALA A 104 9.61 -4.85 -1.28
N SER A 105 10.75 -5.19 -1.88
CA SER A 105 10.88 -6.05 -3.06
C SER A 105 10.81 -7.57 -2.81
N GLY A 106 10.88 -8.00 -1.55
CA GLY A 106 10.93 -9.42 -1.21
C GLY A 106 9.58 -10.11 -1.44
N LEU A 107 9.60 -11.26 -2.12
CA LEU A 107 8.41 -12.04 -2.43
C LEU A 107 7.65 -12.45 -1.16
N LEU A 108 8.39 -12.97 -0.17
CA LEU A 108 7.90 -13.28 1.18
C LEU A 108 8.57 -12.34 2.17
N SER A 109 7.82 -11.39 2.72
CA SER A 109 8.38 -10.38 3.61
C SER A 109 7.30 -9.59 4.35
N ARG A 110 7.73 -8.74 5.27
CA ARG A 110 6.90 -7.69 5.90
C ARG A 110 6.59 -6.53 4.97
N ALA A 111 7.19 -6.51 3.77
CA ALA A 111 7.00 -5.47 2.77
C ALA A 111 7.17 -4.03 3.29
N THR A 112 7.96 -3.83 4.36
CA THR A 112 7.97 -2.57 5.10
C THR A 112 8.42 -1.41 4.23
N ARG A 113 7.64 -0.34 4.25
CA ARG A 113 7.94 0.93 3.61
C ARG A 113 7.74 2.05 4.60
N VAL A 114 8.64 3.02 4.56
CA VAL A 114 8.51 4.26 5.30
C VAL A 114 8.61 5.38 4.29
N TRP A 115 7.58 6.23 4.28
CA TRP A 115 7.47 7.37 3.39
C TRP A 115 7.46 8.65 4.21
N THR A 116 8.06 9.71 3.67
CA THR A 116 7.62 11.06 4.04
C THR A 116 6.31 11.33 3.32
N VAL A 117 5.29 11.77 4.04
CA VAL A 117 3.97 12.09 3.49
C VAL A 117 3.50 13.48 3.92
N CYS A 118 2.61 14.05 3.13
CA CYS A 118 1.84 15.25 3.47
C CYS A 118 0.35 14.95 3.39
N GLN A 119 -0.44 15.48 4.32
CA GLN A 119 -1.90 15.42 4.23
C GLN A 119 -2.38 16.37 3.12
N ILE A 120 -3.24 15.88 2.21
CA ILE A 120 -3.64 16.64 1.01
C ILE A 120 -4.41 17.92 1.34
N ASN A 121 -5.22 17.91 2.38
CA ASN A 121 -6.07 19.05 2.78
C ASN A 121 -5.45 19.94 3.87
N ASP A 122 -4.23 19.64 4.32
CA ASP A 122 -3.54 20.47 5.31
C ASP A 122 -2.82 21.65 4.64
N LYS A 123 -3.33 22.87 4.87
CA LYS A 123 -2.70 24.11 4.37
C LYS A 123 -1.29 24.32 4.91
N LYS A 124 -0.95 23.75 6.07
CA LYS A 124 0.41 23.84 6.64
C LYS A 124 1.37 22.83 6.01
N HIS A 125 0.86 21.90 5.20
CA HIS A 125 1.64 20.87 4.54
C HIS A 125 2.59 20.15 5.51
N ARG A 126 2.09 19.82 6.71
CA ARG A 126 2.92 19.19 7.73
C ARG A 126 3.43 17.85 7.20
N ARG A 127 4.75 17.68 7.22
CA ARG A 127 5.39 16.42 6.86
C ARG A 127 5.31 15.44 8.02
N CYS A 128 4.87 14.23 7.71
CA CYS A 128 4.80 13.10 8.64
C CYS A 128 5.54 11.91 8.04
N ALA A 129 5.91 10.94 8.90
CA ALA A 129 6.38 9.65 8.44
C ALA A 129 5.20 8.67 8.41
N LEU A 130 4.94 8.04 7.26
CA LEU A 130 3.98 6.95 7.12
C LEU A 130 4.74 5.64 7.03
N LYS A 131 4.38 4.67 7.88
CA LYS A 131 4.94 3.32 7.86
C LYS A 131 3.88 2.33 7.40
N ASP A 132 4.06 1.83 6.18
CA ASP A 132 3.28 0.73 5.63
C ASP A 132 4.01 -0.60 5.92
N VAL A 133 3.32 -1.55 6.53
CA VAL A 133 3.91 -2.83 6.94
C VAL A 133 2.87 -3.94 6.96
N TRP A 134 3.25 -5.08 6.42
CA TRP A 134 2.47 -6.31 6.51
C TRP A 134 2.75 -7.03 7.82
N VAL A 135 1.73 -7.16 8.67
CA VAL A 135 1.79 -7.87 9.96
C VAL A 135 0.93 -9.14 9.99
N PRO A 136 1.27 -10.21 10.75
CA PRO A 136 0.35 -11.32 10.91
C PRO A 136 -0.85 -10.83 11.72
N SER A 137 -2.01 -11.42 11.49
CA SER A 137 -3.26 -11.00 12.15
C SER A 137 -3.22 -11.07 13.68
N SER A 138 -2.34 -11.92 14.24
CA SER A 138 -2.16 -12.07 15.68
C SER A 138 -1.11 -11.12 16.29
N ALA A 139 -0.42 -10.31 15.49
CA ALA A 139 0.58 -9.39 16.02
C ALA A 139 -0.06 -8.08 16.46
N GLN A 140 0.43 -7.56 17.58
CA GLN A 140 0.11 -6.22 18.03
C GLN A 140 0.68 -5.17 17.07
N THR A 141 -0.08 -4.10 16.88
CA THR A 141 0.34 -2.90 16.17
C THR A 141 1.38 -2.13 16.98
N GLU A 142 2.14 -1.26 16.31
CA GLU A 142 3.10 -0.38 16.99
C GLU A 142 2.41 0.59 17.96
N LEU A 143 1.17 0.99 17.67
CA LEU A 143 0.35 1.80 18.56
C LEU A 143 -0.03 1.03 19.83
N GLU A 144 -0.54 -0.20 19.70
CA GLU A 144 -0.88 -1.05 20.85
C GLU A 144 0.34 -1.31 21.74
N ILE A 145 1.48 -1.67 21.14
CA ILE A 145 2.74 -1.87 21.86
C ILE A 145 3.15 -0.59 22.60
N GLN A 146 3.07 0.58 21.94
CA GLN A 146 3.44 1.85 22.57
C GLN A 146 2.52 2.20 23.75
N LEU A 147 1.20 1.97 23.61
CA LEU A 147 0.23 2.20 24.67
C LEU A 147 0.47 1.28 25.88
N GLU A 148 0.80 0.01 25.64
CA GLU A 148 1.16 -0.94 26.71
C GLU A 148 2.43 -0.53 27.45
N ILE A 149 3.45 -0.08 26.73
CA ILE A 149 4.67 0.47 27.34
C ILE A 149 4.34 1.69 28.20
N PHE A 150 3.51 2.61 27.69
CA PHE A 150 3.12 3.81 28.41
C PHE A 150 2.30 3.52 29.66
N LYS A 151 1.37 2.56 29.58
CA LYS A 151 0.61 2.09 30.73
C LYS A 151 1.53 1.48 31.80
N SER A 152 2.47 0.63 31.40
CA SER A 152 3.45 0.03 32.31
C SER A 152 4.34 1.08 33.00
N ILE A 153 4.76 2.12 32.28
CA ILE A 153 5.49 3.25 32.86
C ILE A 153 4.64 3.98 33.89
N GLU A 154 3.36 4.26 33.59
CA GLU A 154 2.47 4.95 34.52
C GLU A 154 2.21 4.15 35.81
N GLU A 155 2.17 2.83 35.72
CA GLU A 155 1.97 1.93 36.87
C GLU A 155 3.23 1.72 37.72
N ASN A 156 4.40 1.64 37.09
CA ASN A 156 5.65 1.23 37.76
C ASN A 156 6.67 2.37 37.95
N HIS A 157 6.57 3.44 37.16
CA HIS A 157 7.52 4.54 37.09
C HIS A 157 6.81 5.91 36.91
N PRO A 158 5.94 6.31 37.86
CA PRO A 158 5.16 7.55 37.74
C PRO A 158 6.00 8.82 37.71
N GLU A 159 7.29 8.75 38.08
CA GLU A 159 8.26 9.84 37.91
C GLU A 159 8.56 10.17 36.45
N ILE A 160 8.29 9.25 35.52
CA ILE A 160 8.49 9.46 34.09
C ILE A 160 7.23 10.11 33.50
N ASP A 161 7.29 11.42 33.34
CA ASP A 161 6.18 12.19 32.79
C ASP A 161 6.02 12.04 31.26
N ARG A 162 4.96 12.67 30.72
CA ARG A 162 4.67 12.66 29.28
C ARG A 162 5.71 13.42 28.45
N GLU A 163 6.34 14.47 28.98
CA GLU A 163 7.35 15.24 28.24
C GLU A 163 8.63 14.42 28.06
N TYR A 164 9.04 13.69 29.10
CA TYR A 164 10.17 12.79 29.03
C TYR A 164 9.93 11.69 27.99
N ARG A 165 8.73 11.10 27.96
CA ARG A 165 8.36 10.08 26.95
C ARG A 165 8.49 10.59 25.52
N LYS A 166 8.07 11.84 25.24
CA LYS A 166 8.17 12.46 23.91
C LYS A 166 9.61 12.58 23.40
N LYS A 167 10.62 12.53 24.27
CA LYS A 167 12.03 12.55 23.86
C LYS A 167 12.50 11.22 23.24
N TYR A 168 11.86 10.11 23.60
CA TYR A 168 12.31 8.76 23.22
C TYR A 168 11.33 8.04 22.29
N PHE A 169 10.06 8.43 22.29
CA PHE A 169 9.03 7.84 21.46
C PHE A 169 8.53 8.81 20.39
N MET A 170 8.28 8.28 19.20
CA MET A 170 7.56 8.98 18.15
C MET A 170 6.08 9.08 18.53
N GLU A 171 5.48 10.25 18.29
CA GLU A 171 4.04 10.42 18.37
C GLU A 171 3.38 9.74 17.18
N ILE A 172 2.56 8.71 17.45
CA ILE A 172 1.75 8.04 16.43
C ILE A 172 0.46 8.83 16.29
N LEU A 173 0.28 9.47 15.13
CA LEU A 173 -0.89 10.29 14.85
C LEU A 173 -2.12 9.43 14.57
N GLU A 174 -1.95 8.43 13.71
CA GLU A 174 -2.99 7.49 13.31
C GLU A 174 -2.36 6.10 13.09
N CYS A 175 -3.12 5.05 13.38
CA CYS A 175 -2.72 3.68 13.13
C CYS A 175 -3.95 2.86 12.75
N GLU A 176 -3.93 2.31 11.55
CA GLU A 176 -5.04 1.53 11.01
C GLU A 176 -4.53 0.16 10.53
N VAL A 177 -5.35 -0.86 10.75
CA VAL A 177 -5.20 -2.16 10.10
C VAL A 177 -6.18 -2.20 8.95
N VAL A 178 -5.68 -2.16 7.72
CA VAL A 178 -6.50 -2.22 6.51
C VAL A 178 -7.31 -3.51 6.52
N ARG A 179 -8.64 -3.36 6.61
CA ARG A 179 -9.59 -4.47 6.47
C ARG A 179 -10.08 -4.49 5.04
N THR A 180 -10.06 -5.67 4.44
CA THR A 180 -10.71 -5.90 3.14
C THR A 180 -12.18 -6.07 3.37
N SER A 181 -12.99 -5.74 2.37
CA SER A 181 -14.44 -5.89 2.50
C SER A 181 -14.77 -7.39 2.72
N ASP A 182 -15.65 -7.69 3.68
CA ASP A 182 -16.23 -9.03 3.86
C ASP A 182 -17.41 -9.25 2.88
N ASN A 183 -17.33 -8.70 1.66
CA ASN A 183 -18.42 -8.40 0.72
C ASN A 183 -19.38 -7.30 1.20
N HIS A 184 -19.30 -6.13 0.57
CA HIS A 184 -20.42 -5.18 0.51
C HIS A 184 -20.50 -4.58 -0.90
N ASP A 185 -21.60 -4.91 -1.59
CA ASP A 185 -22.12 -4.39 -2.86
C ASP A 185 -21.11 -4.20 -4.01
N ASP A 186 -21.20 -5.13 -4.97
CA ASP A 186 -20.46 -5.18 -6.25
C ASP A 186 -20.88 -4.07 -7.23
N ASP A 187 -20.74 -2.79 -6.83
CA ASP A 187 -20.54 -1.73 -7.80
C ASP A 187 -19.09 -1.83 -8.28
N MET A 188 -18.89 -2.67 -9.29
CA MET A 188 -17.65 -2.78 -10.05
C MET A 188 -17.10 -1.38 -10.35
N PRO A 189 -15.93 -0.98 -9.81
CA PRO A 189 -15.27 0.20 -10.34
C PRO A 189 -14.96 -0.12 -11.79
N VAL A 190 -15.61 0.61 -12.69
CA VAL A 190 -15.44 0.46 -14.12
C VAL A 190 -13.95 0.58 -14.40
N PHE A 191 -13.31 -0.54 -14.77
CA PHE A 191 -12.01 -0.50 -15.43
C PHE A 191 -12.23 0.06 -16.84
N VAL A 192 -12.56 1.35 -16.91
CA VAL A 192 -12.16 2.13 -18.07
C VAL A 192 -10.64 2.12 -17.98
N ARG A 193 -9.96 1.93 -19.10
CA ARG A 193 -8.61 2.48 -19.26
C ARG A 193 -8.74 4.00 -19.24
N GLU A 194 -9.20 4.55 -18.12
CA GLU A 194 -9.24 5.96 -17.90
C GLU A 194 -7.79 6.39 -17.79
N GLN A 195 -7.49 7.44 -18.53
CA GLN A 195 -6.21 8.10 -18.47
C GLN A 195 -5.94 8.41 -16.99
N LEU A 196 -4.79 7.97 -16.47
CA LEU A 196 -4.34 8.30 -15.10
C LEU A 196 -4.78 9.72 -14.77
N GLU A 197 -5.48 9.94 -13.66
CA GLU A 197 -5.89 11.29 -13.27
C GLU A 197 -4.64 12.16 -13.15
N ILE A 198 -4.40 12.98 -14.17
CA ILE A 198 -3.38 14.00 -14.16
C ILE A 198 -3.98 15.11 -13.31
N ILE A 199 -3.72 15.06 -12.01
CA ILE A 199 -4.15 16.12 -11.09
C ILE A 199 -3.33 17.37 -11.44
N THR A 200 -3.96 18.30 -12.16
CA THR A 200 -3.33 19.54 -12.66
C THR A 200 -3.28 20.67 -11.61
N TYR A 201 -3.85 20.47 -10.41
CA TYR A 201 -4.14 21.58 -9.48
C TYR A 201 -3.49 21.51 -8.09
N LEU A 202 -2.63 20.55 -7.81
CA LEU A 202 -1.73 20.63 -6.65
C LEU A 202 -0.32 20.88 -7.19
N PRO A 203 0.45 21.88 -6.73
CA PRO A 203 1.81 22.10 -7.22
C PRO A 203 2.71 20.89 -6.90
N LEU A 204 3.71 20.65 -7.76
CA LEU A 204 4.77 19.69 -7.51
C LEU A 204 5.35 19.95 -6.12
N TYR A 205 5.41 18.90 -5.32
CA TYR A 205 6.28 18.95 -4.16
C TYR A 205 7.71 18.62 -4.61
N THR A 206 8.41 19.62 -5.11
CA THR A 206 9.87 19.59 -5.35
C THR A 206 10.60 20.14 -4.13
N GLN A 207 11.88 19.82 -3.97
CA GLN A 207 12.72 20.47 -2.94
C GLN A 207 12.70 22.01 -3.02
N GLU A 208 12.33 22.57 -4.17
CA GLU A 208 12.21 24.02 -4.39
C GLU A 208 10.96 24.63 -3.74
N THR A 209 9.83 23.90 -3.62
CA THR A 209 8.64 24.38 -2.89
C THR A 209 8.78 24.25 -1.37
N ALA A 210 9.81 23.54 -0.89
CA ALA A 210 10.16 23.45 0.53
C ALA A 210 11.00 24.63 1.05
N ASN A 211 11.59 25.44 0.16
CA ASN A 211 12.45 26.57 0.51
C ASN A 211 11.73 27.94 0.45
N VAL A 212 10.40 27.95 0.43
CA VAL A 212 9.60 29.17 0.52
C VAL A 212 8.67 29.07 1.73
N SER A 213 9.25 29.05 2.94
CA SER A 213 8.70 29.67 4.17
C SER A 213 9.82 29.80 5.18
#